data_AF-A0AAW5KCV9-F1
#
_entry.id   AF-A0AAW5KCV9-F1
#
_cell.length_a   1.000
_cell.length_b   1.000
_cell.length_c   1.000
_cell.angle_alpha   90.00
_cell.angle_beta   90.00
_cell.angle_gamma   90.00
#
_symmetry.space_group_name_H-M   'P 1'
#
loop_
_entity.id
_entity.type
_entity.pdbx_description
1 polymer ?
#
loop_
_entity_poly.entity_id
_entity_poly.type
_entity_poly.pdbx_seq_one_letter_code
_entity_poly.pdbx_strand_id
1 'polypeptide(L)' 'TNSYMWLYRTGKEASVPIVLFEYQETRSSVHPKKFLSGFKGCLHTDGYSSYGKLDSAIRRCGCWAHA' A
#
# COMPACT_ATOMS: atom_id res chain seq x y z
N THR A 1 7.93 -18.37 -13.35
CA THR A 1 8.24 -16.99 -12.89
C THR A 1 7.24 -16.60 -11.84
N ASN A 2 7.66 -15.88 -10.78
CA ASN A 2 6.74 -15.41 -9.74
C ASN A 2 6.12 -14.08 -10.17
N SER A 3 4.83 -13.91 -9.90
CA SER A 3 4.12 -12.64 -10.10
C SER A 3 3.46 -12.25 -8.78
N TYR A 4 3.83 -11.08 -8.26
CA TYR A 4 3.29 -10.54 -7.03
C TYR A 4 2.29 -9.45 -7.35
N MET A 5 1.14 -9.47 -6.68
CA MET A 5 0.08 -8.50 -6.88
C MET A 5 0.05 -7.52 -5.71
N TRP A 6 0.28 -6.24 -6.00
CA TRP A 6 -0.01 -5.15 -5.08
C TRP A 6 -1.42 -4.65 -5.34
N LEU A 7 -2.26 -4.64 -4.31
CA LEU A 7 -3.62 -4.13 -4.37
C LEU A 7 -3.68 -2.80 -3.64
N TYR A 8 -4.11 -1.77 -4.35
CA TYR A 8 -4.39 -0.46 -3.76
C TYR A 8 -5.88 -0.17 -3.87
N ARG A 9 -6.43 0.41 -2.82
CA ARG A 9 -7.84 0.77 -2.75
C ARG A 9 -7.99 2.16 -2.16
N THR A 10 -8.94 2.91 -2.68
CA THR A 10 -9.41 4.13 -2.02
C THR A 10 -10.02 3.81 -0.65
N GLY A 11 -10.06 4.80 0.24
CA GLY A 11 -10.77 4.67 1.51
C GLY A 11 -12.26 4.38 1.30
N LYS A 12 -12.90 3.78 2.32
CA LYS A 12 -14.34 3.46 2.31
C LYS A 12 -15.22 4.67 1.97
N GLU A 13 -14.83 5.84 2.47
CA GLU A 13 -15.56 7.10 2.34
C GLU A 13 -15.14 7.93 1.10
N ALA A 14 -14.32 7.36 0.20
CA ALA A 14 -13.94 8.08 -1.01
C ALA A 14 -15.15 8.24 -1.95
N SER A 15 -15.33 9.45 -2.50
CA SER A 15 -16.44 9.76 -3.43
C SER A 15 -16.42 8.89 -4.68
N VAL A 16 -15.22 8.47 -5.11
CA VAL A 16 -15.02 7.55 -6.22
C VAL A 16 -14.27 6.32 -5.71
N PRO A 17 -14.90 5.15 -5.64
CA PRO A 17 -14.23 3.92 -5.22
C PRO A 17 -13.34 3.40 -6.35
N ILE A 18 -12.05 3.21 -6.07
CA ILE A 18 -11.08 2.64 -7.03
C ILE A 18 -10.38 1.46 -6.39
N VAL A 19 -10.21 0.39 -7.17
CA VAL A 19 -9.34 -0.73 -6.87
C VAL A 19 -8.33 -0.84 -8.00
N LEU A 20 -7.05 -0.83 -7.65
CA LEU A 20 -5.95 -0.95 -8.61
C LEU A 20 -5.15 -2.21 -8.28
N PHE A 21 -4.92 -3.03 -9.31
CA PHE A 21 -4.12 -4.23 -9.25
C PHE A 21 -2.83 -3.99 -10.03
N GLU A 22 -1.70 -4.02 -9.35
CA GLU A 22 -0.37 -3.82 -9.92
C GLU A 22 0.43 -5.13 -9.80
N TYR A 23 0.73 -5.75 -10.94
CA TYR A 23 1.56 -6.95 -10.99
C TYR A 23 3.03 -6.58 -11.10
N GLN A 24 3.85 -7.18 -10.24
CA GLN A 24 5.29 -6.90 -10.13
C GLN A 24 6.08 -8.21 -9.97
N GLU A 25 7.32 -8.22 -10.46
CA GLU A 25 8.19 -9.40 -10.42
C GLU A 25 8.68 -9.76 -9.01
N THR A 26 8.56 -8.83 -8.05
CA THR A 26 9.03 -9.02 -6.67
C THR A 26 8.04 -8.46 -5.65
N ARG A 27 8.09 -8.98 -4.41
CA ARG A 27 7.40 -8.39 -3.25
C ARG A 27 8.19 -7.24 -2.57
N SER A 28 9.17 -6.65 -3.27
CA SER A 28 10.04 -5.61 -2.70
C SER A 28 9.29 -4.31 -2.39
N SER A 29 9.72 -3.61 -1.34
CA SER A 29 9.20 -2.30 -0.93
C SER A 29 9.36 -1.19 -1.99
N VAL A 30 10.18 -1.40 -3.03
CA VAL A 30 10.41 -0.42 -4.09
C VAL A 30 9.13 -0.12 -4.88
N HIS A 31 8.26 -1.11 -5.04
CA HIS A 31 7.02 -1.00 -5.80
C HIS A 31 6.00 -0.07 -5.13
N PRO A 32 5.56 -0.31 -3.89
CA PRO A 32 4.65 0.61 -3.20
C PRO A 32 5.30 1.96 -2.92
N LYS A 33 6.63 2.03 -2.73
CA LYS A 33 7.33 3.32 -2.57
C LYS A 33 7.23 4.19 -3.83
N LYS A 34 7.36 3.59 -5.02
CA LYS A 34 7.21 4.29 -6.29
C LYS A 34 5.75 4.71 -6.52
N PHE A 35 4.81 3.79 -6.32
CA PHE A 35 3.38 4.07 -6.52
C PHE A 35 2.86 5.17 -5.59
N LEU A 36 3.24 5.13 -4.32
CA LEU A 36 2.82 6.09 -3.30
C LEU A 36 3.68 7.36 -3.25
N SER A 37 4.53 7.60 -4.25
CA SER A 37 5.38 8.78 -4.30
C SER A 37 4.54 10.05 -4.27
N GLY A 38 4.77 10.92 -3.28
CA GLY A 38 4.02 12.15 -3.08
C GLY A 38 2.67 11.98 -2.37
N PHE A 39 2.24 10.75 -2.07
CA PHE A 39 1.05 10.52 -1.26
C PHE A 39 1.26 11.04 0.18
N LYS A 40 0.26 11.74 0.70
CA LYS A 40 0.24 12.24 2.08
C LYS A 40 -1.10 11.87 2.69
N GLY A 41 -1.08 11.27 3.88
CA GLY A 41 -2.30 10.84 4.57
C GLY A 41 -2.17 9.46 5.20
N CYS A 42 -3.32 8.82 5.42
CA CYS A 42 -3.39 7.51 6.07
C CYS A 42 -3.30 6.37 5.05
N LEU A 43 -2.46 5.38 5.32
CA LEU A 43 -2.37 4.14 4.56
C LEU A 43 -2.69 2.95 5.47
N HIS A 44 -3.82 2.29 5.24
CA HIS A 44 -4.21 1.08 5.95
C HIS A 44 -3.47 -0.13 5.36
N THR A 45 -2.70 -0.85 6.17
CA THR A 45 -1.93 -2.03 5.73
C THR A 45 -2.05 -3.22 6.67
N ASP A 46 -1.70 -4.40 6.19
CA ASP A 46 -1.67 -5.69 6.91
C ASP A 46 -0.49 -5.85 7.90
N GLY A 47 0.34 -4.80 8.08
CA GLY A 47 1.50 -4.86 8.95
C GLY A 47 2.77 -5.46 8.31
N TYR A 48 2.80 -5.71 7.00
CA TYR A 48 4.02 -6.18 6.35
C TYR A 48 5.21 -5.22 6.58
N SER A 49 6.35 -5.77 7.04
CA SER A 49 7.51 -5.01 7.51
C SER A 49 8.12 -4.08 6.46
N SER A 50 8.01 -4.44 5.18
CA SER A 50 8.48 -3.62 4.04
C SER A 50 7.85 -2.22 3.99
N TYR A 51 6.67 -2.02 4.58
CA TYR A 51 6.05 -0.69 4.65
C TYR A 51 6.79 0.30 5.55
N GLY A 52 7.73 -0.15 6.38
CA GLY A 52 8.61 0.73 7.16
C GLY A 52 9.52 1.62 6.30
N LYS A 53 9.66 1.32 5.01
CA LYS A 53 10.50 2.07 4.06
C LYS A 53 9.73 3.14 3.25
N LEU A 54 8.43 3.31 3.53
CA LEU A 54 7.59 4.31 2.89
C LEU A 54 7.90 5.73 3.39
N ASP A 55 7.42 6.73 2.67
CA ASP A 55 7.65 8.14 3.00
C ASP A 55 7.11 8.48 4.40
N SER A 56 7.85 9.30 5.14
CA SER A 56 7.48 9.80 6.47
C SER A 56 6.17 10.60 6.49
N ALA A 57 5.75 11.17 5.36
CA ALA A 57 4.47 11.85 5.23
C ALA A 57 3.25 10.90 5.23
N ILE A 58 3.49 9.58 5.16
CA ILE A 58 2.47 8.54 5.19
C ILE A 58 2.27 8.05 6.62
N ARG A 59 1.06 8.28 7.16
CA ARG A 59 0.64 7.70 8.43
C ARG A 59 0.15 6.28 8.21
N ARG A 60 0.94 5.30 8.65
CA ARG A 60 0.59 3.88 8.54
C ARG A 60 -0.47 3.51 9.59
N CYS A 61 -1.60 2.99 9.14
CA CYS A 61 -2.68 2.45 9.96
C CYS A 61 -2.65 0.92 9.89
N GLY A 62 -2.34 0.24 10.99
CA GLY A 62 -2.33 -1.22 11.03
C GLY A 62 -3.73 -1.80 10.97
N CYS A 63 -3.88 -2.93 10.29
CA CYS A 63 -5.13 -3.67 10.21
C CYS A 63 -5.35 -4.52 11.46
N TRP A 64 -6.48 -4.30 12.15
CA TRP A 64 -6.83 -5.04 13.36
C TRP A 64 -7.14 -6.52 13.12
N ALA A 65 -7.47 -6.90 11.88
CA ALA A 65 -7.64 -8.31 11.53
C ALA A 65 -6.32 -9.11 11.55
N HIS A 66 -5.17 -8.41 11.59
CA HIS A 66 -3.84 -9.01 11.64
C HIS A 66 -3.16 -8.84 13.02
N ALA A 67 -3.93 -8.43 14.04
CA ALA A 67 -3.47 -8.33 15.42
C ALA A 67 -3.42 -9.69 16.11
#